data_AF-A0A8D8RHT2-F1
#
_entry.id   AF-A0A8D8RHT2-F1
#
_cell.length_a   1.000
_cell.length_b   1.000
_cell.length_c   1.000
_cell.angle_alpha   90.00
_cell.angle_beta   90.00
_cell.angle_gamma   90.00
#
_symmetry.space_group_name_H-M   'P 1'
#
loop_
_entity.id
_entity.type
_entity.pdbx_description
1 polymer ?
#
loop_
_entity_poly.entity_id
_entity_poly.type
_entity_poly.pdbx_seq_one_letter_code
_entity_poly.pdbx_strand_id
1 'polypeptide(L)'
;PGQKGDRGDPGIVQPYVIMHSLTSEGPECGGTRAELHRGFSVFVKTDYRGDVLYQPDLGNAMSCVDDDEKEELLKPRSRECEHIYWVGTKHNPSRCVKCKLDTSIDVKHGSLSGTLPDCDEGYKPLWDGYSFLRYTFDFISESTSDTLDPKSTGTCLKQPHAPIHCQLNERTSWASEFINGKPRC
;
A
#
# COMPACT_ATOMS: atom_id res chain seq x y z
N PRO A 1 19.08 8.26 23.67
CA PRO A 1 17.67 7.79 23.73
C PRO A 1 16.73 8.93 23.29
N GLY A 2 16.03 8.79 22.17
CA GLY A 2 15.05 9.79 21.71
C GLY A 2 13.79 9.75 22.59
N GLN A 3 13.17 10.91 22.83
CA GLN A 3 11.89 10.97 23.53
C GLN A 3 10.81 10.29 22.70
N LYS A 4 9.92 9.55 23.37
CA LYS A 4 8.70 9.00 22.77
C LYS A 4 7.86 10.20 22.28
N GLY A 5 7.51 10.21 21.00
CA GLY A 5 6.63 11.24 20.46
C GLY A 5 5.26 11.24 21.15
N ASP A 6 4.59 12.40 21.10
CA ASP A 6 3.24 12.52 21.62
C ASP A 6 2.28 11.53 20.97
N ARG A 7 1.23 11.15 21.70
CA ARG A 7 0.14 10.33 21.14
C ARG A 7 -0.48 11.12 20.00
N GLY A 8 -0.37 10.61 18.78
CA GLY A 8 -0.99 11.24 17.61
C GLY A 8 -2.51 11.29 17.74
N ASP A 9 -3.14 12.22 17.03
CA ASP A 9 -4.60 12.29 16.92
C ASP A 9 -5.22 10.93 16.56
N PRO A 10 -6.43 10.61 17.07
CA PRO A 10 -7.14 9.37 16.73
C PRO A 10 -7.16 9.16 15.22
N GLY A 11 -6.88 7.93 14.77
CA GLY A 11 -6.90 7.56 13.36
C GLY A 11 -8.17 8.00 12.64
N ILE A 12 -8.05 8.29 11.35
CA ILE A 12 -9.17 8.72 10.50
C ILE A 12 -10.32 7.71 10.65
N VAL A 13 -11.52 8.18 10.97
CA VAL A 13 -12.74 7.34 10.98
C VAL A 13 -13.09 7.02 9.53
N GLN A 14 -12.40 6.06 8.93
CA GLN A 14 -12.81 5.46 7.68
C GLN A 14 -13.78 4.32 7.99
N PRO A 15 -14.98 4.28 7.38
CA PRO A 15 -15.95 3.20 7.62
C PRO A 15 -15.54 1.89 6.90
N TYR A 16 -14.27 1.76 6.55
CA TYR A 16 -13.70 0.61 5.86
C TYR A 16 -12.21 0.47 6.13
N VAL A 17 -11.69 -0.72 5.81
CA VAL A 17 -10.25 -1.00 5.68
C VAL A 17 -9.98 -1.58 4.31
N ILE A 18 -8.85 -1.21 3.72
CA ILE A 18 -8.32 -1.85 2.53
C ILE A 18 -7.29 -2.89 2.93
N MET A 19 -7.44 -4.09 2.38
CA MET A 19 -6.44 -5.14 2.54
C MET A 19 -5.90 -5.54 1.19
N HIS A 20 -4.56 -5.58 1.11
CA HIS A 20 -3.82 -6.08 -0.04
C HIS A 20 -3.29 -7.47 0.30
N SER A 21 -3.54 -8.46 -0.57
CA SER A 21 -3.06 -9.84 -0.32
C SER A 21 -1.57 -9.99 -0.58
N LEU A 22 -1.02 -9.12 -1.43
CA LEU A 22 0.33 -9.21 -1.98
C LEU A 22 0.52 -10.43 -2.88
N THR A 23 -0.58 -11.05 -3.30
CA THR A 23 -0.61 -12.25 -4.15
C THR A 23 -1.69 -12.11 -5.23
N SER A 24 -1.69 -13.00 -6.22
CA SER A 24 -2.78 -13.09 -7.20
C SER A 24 -4.10 -13.56 -6.58
N GLU A 25 -4.07 -14.11 -5.37
CA GLU A 25 -5.25 -14.54 -4.65
C GLU A 25 -5.86 -13.38 -3.87
N GLY A 26 -7.19 -13.31 -3.84
CA GLY A 26 -7.92 -12.27 -3.13
C GLY A 26 -7.76 -12.38 -1.61
N PRO A 27 -7.54 -11.28 -0.87
CA PRO A 27 -7.70 -11.30 0.58
C PRO A 27 -9.18 -11.42 0.95
N GLU A 28 -9.44 -11.95 2.13
CA GLU A 28 -10.79 -12.02 2.72
C GLU A 28 -10.95 -10.98 3.83
N CYS A 29 -12.16 -10.48 4.05
CA CYS A 29 -12.46 -9.48 5.08
C CYS A 29 -12.26 -9.98 6.53
N GLY A 30 -12.28 -11.31 6.71
CA GLY A 30 -12.15 -11.97 8.01
C GLY A 30 -13.32 -11.68 8.96
N GLY A 31 -13.69 -12.68 9.77
CA GLY A 31 -14.80 -12.55 10.72
C GLY A 31 -16.15 -12.30 10.03
N THR A 32 -16.93 -11.35 10.56
CA THR A 32 -18.29 -11.01 10.06
C THR A 32 -18.32 -9.73 9.21
N ARG A 33 -17.17 -9.21 8.78
CA ARG A 33 -17.09 -7.96 8.02
C ARG A 33 -17.62 -8.16 6.60
N ALA A 34 -18.48 -7.25 6.15
CA ALA A 34 -18.99 -7.26 4.79
C ALA A 34 -17.90 -6.81 3.80
N GLU A 35 -17.78 -7.55 2.70
CA GLU A 35 -17.04 -7.12 1.51
C GLU A 35 -17.82 -6.04 0.78
N LEU A 36 -17.17 -4.91 0.49
CA LEU A 36 -17.77 -3.78 -0.21
C LEU A 36 -17.28 -3.67 -1.65
N HIS A 37 -16.03 -4.06 -1.91
CA HIS A 37 -15.38 -3.95 -3.20
C HIS A 37 -14.14 -4.86 -3.25
N ARG A 38 -13.75 -5.32 -4.44
CA ARG A 38 -12.57 -6.15 -4.69
C ARG A 38 -11.93 -5.77 -6.01
N GLY A 39 -10.61 -5.75 -6.04
CA GLY A 39 -9.86 -5.27 -7.20
C GLY A 39 -8.39 -5.65 -7.20
N PHE A 40 -7.59 -4.83 -7.87
CA PHE A 40 -6.13 -4.88 -7.94
C PHE A 40 -5.49 -3.76 -7.12
N SER A 41 -4.30 -4.04 -6.61
CA SER A 41 -3.55 -3.16 -5.72
C SER A 41 -2.63 -2.25 -6.54
N VAL A 42 -3.08 -1.03 -6.82
CA VAL A 42 -2.26 -0.02 -7.50
C VAL A 42 -1.47 0.78 -6.48
N PHE A 43 -0.20 1.07 -6.78
CA PHE A 43 0.68 1.82 -5.90
C PHE A 43 0.93 3.23 -6.41
N VAL A 44 1.44 3.36 -7.64
CA VAL A 44 1.77 4.67 -8.21
C VAL A 44 1.79 4.59 -9.73
N LYS A 45 1.43 5.70 -10.38
CA LYS A 45 1.57 5.93 -11.81
C LYS A 45 2.39 7.20 -12.02
N THR A 46 3.35 7.18 -12.93
CA THR A 46 4.18 8.32 -13.29
C THR A 46 4.22 8.54 -14.80
N ASP A 47 4.66 9.72 -15.22
CA ASP A 47 5.06 9.95 -16.60
C ASP A 47 6.49 9.44 -16.88
N TYR A 48 6.98 9.62 -18.12
CA TYR A 48 8.32 9.21 -18.55
C TYR A 48 9.48 9.93 -17.84
N ARG A 49 9.21 11.06 -17.18
CA ARG A 49 10.20 11.81 -16.40
C ARG A 49 10.26 11.35 -14.95
N GLY A 50 9.28 10.54 -14.54
CA GLY A 50 9.11 10.09 -13.18
C GLY A 50 8.30 11.03 -12.31
N ASP A 51 7.57 11.97 -12.91
CA ASP A 51 6.64 12.83 -12.19
C ASP A 51 5.37 12.03 -11.85
N VAL A 52 4.92 12.12 -10.60
CA VAL A 52 3.77 11.36 -10.10
C VAL A 52 2.46 11.86 -10.69
N LEU A 53 1.74 10.98 -11.38
CA LEU A 53 0.43 11.23 -11.98
C LEU A 53 -0.73 10.71 -11.13
N TYR A 54 -0.47 9.67 -10.33
CA TYR A 54 -1.43 9.01 -9.46
C TYR A 54 -0.70 8.24 -8.36
N GLN A 55 -0.98 8.52 -7.08
CA GLN A 55 -0.34 7.84 -5.95
C GLN A 55 -1.33 7.73 -4.79
N PRO A 56 -2.21 6.71 -4.81
CA PRO A 56 -3.11 6.49 -3.71
C PRO A 56 -2.33 5.99 -2.50
N ASP A 57 -2.77 6.42 -1.32
CA ASP A 57 -2.40 5.73 -0.09
C ASP A 57 -2.95 4.29 -0.15
N LEU A 58 -2.09 3.29 0.10
CA LEU A 58 -2.49 1.88 0.13
C LEU A 58 -3.61 1.60 1.16
N GLY A 59 -3.74 2.41 2.21
CA GLY A 59 -4.84 2.31 3.16
C GLY A 59 -6.16 2.92 2.70
N ASN A 60 -6.19 3.60 1.55
CA ASN A 60 -7.36 4.29 1.00
C ASN A 60 -8.02 3.49 -0.13
N ALA A 61 -9.34 3.62 -0.30
CA ALA A 61 -10.09 2.92 -1.35
C ALA A 61 -9.52 3.07 -2.77
N MET A 62 -8.88 4.19 -3.09
CA MET A 62 -8.27 4.44 -4.41
C MET A 62 -7.09 3.49 -4.74
N SER A 63 -6.50 2.83 -3.74
CA SER A 63 -5.46 1.81 -3.98
C SER A 63 -6.01 0.47 -4.44
N CYS A 64 -7.33 0.27 -4.33
CA CYS A 64 -8.01 -0.96 -4.67
C CYS A 64 -8.98 -0.73 -5.83
N VAL A 65 -8.49 -0.99 -7.04
CA VAL A 65 -9.19 -0.64 -8.29
C VAL A 65 -9.81 -1.86 -8.95
N ASP A 66 -11.05 -1.77 -9.41
CA ASP A 66 -11.68 -2.83 -10.18
C ASP A 66 -11.11 -2.96 -11.61
N ASP A 67 -11.70 -3.86 -12.39
CA ASP A 67 -11.28 -4.11 -13.77
C ASP A 67 -11.45 -2.86 -14.66
N ASP A 68 -12.56 -2.12 -14.52
CA ASP A 68 -12.84 -0.92 -15.33
C ASP A 68 -11.88 0.21 -14.96
N GLU A 69 -11.69 0.47 -13.66
CA GLU A 69 -10.74 1.45 -13.14
C GLU A 69 -9.30 1.11 -13.53
N LYS A 70 -8.94 -0.17 -13.50
CA LYS A 70 -7.63 -0.65 -13.96
C LYS A 70 -7.44 -0.36 -15.45
N GLU A 71 -8.42 -0.68 -16.30
CA GLU A 71 -8.34 -0.40 -17.73
C GLU A 71 -8.20 1.10 -17.99
N GLU A 72 -8.92 1.96 -17.25
CA GLU A 72 -8.73 3.42 -17.35
C GLU A 72 -7.33 3.86 -16.91
N LEU A 73 -6.77 3.30 -15.83
CA LEU A 73 -5.41 3.60 -15.39
C LEU A 73 -4.34 3.17 -16.38
N LEU A 74 -4.59 2.10 -17.13
CA LEU A 74 -3.69 1.60 -18.17
C LEU A 74 -3.73 2.44 -19.46
N LYS A 75 -4.70 3.35 -19.61
CA LYS A 75 -4.71 4.28 -20.75
C LYS A 75 -3.67 5.39 -20.53
N PRO A 76 -2.76 5.62 -21.49
CA PRO A 76 -1.81 6.72 -21.41
C PRO A 76 -2.55 8.06 -21.59
N ARG A 77 -2.21 9.07 -20.79
CA ARG A 77 -2.76 10.43 -20.90
C ARG A 77 -2.08 11.24 -22.00
N SER A 78 -0.85 10.89 -22.37
CA SER A 78 -0.10 11.51 -23.45
C SER A 78 0.42 10.47 -24.45
N ARG A 79 1.11 10.92 -25.51
CA ARG A 79 1.81 10.01 -26.46
C ARG A 79 3.16 9.53 -25.94
N GLU A 80 3.60 10.03 -24.79
CA GLU A 80 4.86 9.66 -24.15
C GLU A 80 4.64 8.42 -23.26
N CYS A 81 5.74 7.73 -22.92
CA CYS A 81 5.68 6.56 -22.06
C CYS A 81 5.18 6.94 -20.65
N GLU A 82 4.33 6.11 -20.07
CA GLU A 82 3.89 6.23 -18.68
C GLU A 82 4.21 4.92 -17.96
N HIS A 83 4.50 5.02 -16.68
CA HIS A 83 4.92 3.90 -15.85
C HIS A 83 3.85 3.68 -14.77
N ILE A 84 3.38 2.45 -14.61
CA ILE A 84 2.45 2.08 -13.53
C ILE A 84 3.05 0.97 -12.68
N TYR A 85 2.94 1.16 -11.38
CA TYR A 85 3.46 0.29 -10.35
C TYR A 85 2.30 -0.34 -9.59
N TRP A 86 2.23 -1.67 -9.61
CA TRP A 86 1.27 -2.46 -8.85
C TRP A 86 1.96 -3.09 -7.67
N VAL A 87 1.34 -3.18 -6.50
CA VAL A 87 1.86 -4.06 -5.45
C VAL A 87 1.63 -5.50 -5.90
N GLY A 88 2.56 -6.45 -5.68
CA GLY A 88 2.31 -7.85 -6.07
C GLY A 88 3.53 -8.76 -6.13
N THR A 89 3.37 -9.84 -6.90
CA THR A 89 4.38 -10.90 -7.09
C THR A 89 5.08 -10.78 -8.43
N LYS A 90 6.08 -11.63 -8.69
CA LYS A 90 6.91 -11.59 -9.93
C LYS A 90 6.10 -11.43 -11.24
N HIS A 91 4.90 -11.98 -11.27
CA HIS A 91 4.15 -12.11 -12.51
C HIS A 91 2.73 -11.56 -12.42
N ASN A 92 2.21 -11.30 -11.21
CA ASN A 92 0.80 -10.99 -11.02
C ASN A 92 0.60 -9.85 -10.02
N PRO A 93 -0.18 -8.82 -10.39
CA PRO A 93 -0.57 -7.76 -9.47
C PRO A 93 -1.35 -8.34 -8.29
N SER A 94 -1.11 -7.78 -7.11
CA SER A 94 -1.79 -8.12 -5.87
C SER A 94 -3.28 -7.84 -6.00
N ARG A 95 -4.09 -8.74 -5.48
CA ARG A 95 -5.52 -8.48 -5.27
C ARG A 95 -5.74 -7.70 -3.98
N CYS A 96 -6.85 -7.00 -3.91
CA CYS A 96 -7.25 -6.24 -2.74
C CYS A 96 -8.74 -6.41 -2.46
N VAL A 97 -9.13 -6.08 -1.23
CA VAL A 97 -10.54 -6.06 -0.81
C VAL A 97 -10.77 -4.86 0.10
N LYS A 98 -11.91 -4.19 -0.10
CA LYS A 98 -12.44 -3.17 0.79
C LYS A 98 -13.47 -3.80 1.71
N CYS A 99 -13.21 -3.72 3.01
CA CYS A 99 -14.06 -4.34 4.02
C CYS A 99 -14.70 -3.28 4.89
N LYS A 100 -15.99 -3.43 5.17
CA LYS A 100 -16.69 -2.55 6.09
C LYS A 100 -16.07 -2.63 7.49
N LEU A 101 -15.87 -1.46 8.11
CA LEU A 101 -15.51 -1.34 9.52
C LEU A 101 -16.59 -0.55 10.27
N ASP A 102 -16.94 -1.04 11.45
CA ASP A 102 -17.84 -0.37 12.38
C ASP A 102 -17.07 0.37 13.51
N THR A 103 -15.73 0.32 13.48
CA THR A 103 -14.84 0.94 14.47
C THR A 103 -13.66 1.62 13.78
N SER A 104 -12.98 2.53 14.48
CA SER A 104 -11.72 3.11 14.00
C SER A 104 -10.62 2.07 13.91
N ILE A 105 -9.66 2.32 13.03
CA ILE A 105 -8.43 1.54 12.86
C ILE A 105 -7.24 2.47 13.08
N ASP A 106 -6.18 1.91 13.65
CA ASP A 106 -4.92 2.61 13.86
C ASP A 106 -3.76 1.66 13.54
N VAL A 107 -2.62 2.22 13.17
CA VAL A 107 -1.40 1.48 12.85
C VAL A 107 -0.31 1.90 13.83
N LYS A 108 0.37 0.89 14.37
CA LYS A 108 1.51 1.12 15.25
C LYS A 108 2.74 0.49 14.66
N HIS A 109 3.79 1.28 14.55
CA HIS A 109 5.11 0.81 14.14
C HIS A 109 5.98 0.57 15.37
N GLY A 110 6.63 -0.58 15.40
CA GLY A 110 7.60 -0.96 16.42
C GLY A 110 8.79 0.00 16.41
N SER A 111 9.34 0.27 17.58
CA SER A 111 10.53 1.11 17.73
C SER A 111 11.84 0.37 17.49
N LEU A 112 11.81 -0.97 17.45
CA LEU A 112 12.96 -1.84 17.26
C LEU A 112 12.70 -2.82 16.12
N SER A 113 13.76 -3.17 15.38
CA SER A 113 13.68 -4.15 14.31
C SER A 113 13.29 -5.53 14.88
N GLY A 114 12.33 -6.19 14.24
CA GLY A 114 11.87 -7.54 14.63
C GLY A 114 10.85 -7.61 15.78
N THR A 115 10.60 -6.52 16.51
CA THR A 115 9.64 -6.53 17.65
C THR A 115 8.27 -6.00 17.22
N LEU A 116 7.23 -6.82 17.39
CA LEU A 116 5.84 -6.41 17.21
C LEU A 116 5.41 -5.43 18.31
N PRO A 117 4.84 -4.26 17.97
CA PRO A 117 4.29 -3.36 18.98
C PRO A 117 2.93 -3.86 19.49
N ASP A 118 2.70 -3.75 20.80
CA ASP A 118 1.38 -4.05 21.37
C ASP A 118 0.35 -2.98 20.99
N CYS A 119 -0.88 -3.43 20.72
CA CYS A 119 -2.04 -2.55 20.56
C CYS A 119 -2.26 -1.69 21.82
N ASP A 120 -2.75 -0.47 21.63
CA ASP A 120 -3.17 0.38 22.75
C ASP A 120 -4.38 -0.24 23.50
N GLU A 121 -4.59 0.16 24.76
CA GLU A 121 -5.72 -0.31 25.55
C GLU A 121 -7.05 -0.03 24.84
N GLY A 122 -7.91 -1.05 24.76
CA GLY A 122 -9.20 -1.00 24.06
C GLY A 122 -9.15 -1.35 22.57
N TYR A 123 -7.96 -1.43 21.97
CA TYR A 123 -7.78 -1.91 20.59
C TYR A 123 -7.60 -3.43 20.55
N LYS A 124 -8.01 -4.04 19.43
CA LYS A 124 -7.80 -5.46 19.14
C LYS A 124 -6.91 -5.60 17.90
N PRO A 125 -5.96 -6.54 17.89
CA PRO A 125 -5.11 -6.76 16.72
C PRO A 125 -5.95 -7.20 15.52
N LEU A 126 -5.62 -6.67 14.35
CA LEU A 126 -6.25 -7.04 13.08
C LEU A 126 -5.31 -7.87 12.20
N TRP A 127 -4.08 -7.41 12.01
CA TRP A 127 -2.99 -8.17 11.43
C TRP A 127 -1.64 -7.60 11.86
N ASP A 128 -0.62 -8.43 11.74
CA ASP A 128 0.78 -8.06 11.90
C ASP A 128 1.44 -7.96 10.51
N GLY A 129 2.50 -7.15 10.40
CA GLY A 129 3.20 -6.90 9.15
C GLY A 129 4.58 -6.26 9.29
N TYR A 130 4.98 -5.59 8.22
CA TYR A 130 6.25 -4.90 8.08
C TYR A 130 6.00 -3.43 7.76
N SER A 131 6.78 -2.56 8.40
CA SER A 131 6.65 -1.12 8.23
C SER A 131 7.15 -0.67 6.85
N PHE A 132 6.23 -0.27 6.00
CA PHE A 132 6.45 0.30 4.68
C PHE A 132 6.25 1.81 4.73
N LEU A 133 7.32 2.55 5.04
CA LEU A 133 7.27 4.00 5.29
C LEU A 133 7.89 4.86 4.18
N ARG A 134 8.66 4.23 3.29
CA ARG A 134 9.38 4.89 2.20
C ARG A 134 9.68 3.88 1.10
N TYR A 135 9.64 4.37 -0.12
CA TYR A 135 9.97 3.64 -1.35
C TYR A 135 10.83 4.51 -2.26
N THR A 136 11.56 3.86 -3.15
CA THR A 136 12.33 4.44 -4.25
C THR A 136 12.26 3.46 -5.42
N PHE A 137 12.04 3.94 -6.64
CA PHE A 137 12.10 3.12 -7.85
C PHE A 137 12.90 3.86 -8.92
N ASP A 138 13.50 3.10 -9.84
CA ASP A 138 14.41 3.61 -10.87
C ASP A 138 13.83 4.74 -11.74
N PHE A 139 12.52 4.77 -11.95
CA PHE A 139 11.84 5.77 -12.77
C PHE A 139 10.98 6.76 -11.97
N ILE A 140 11.05 6.76 -10.64
CA ILE A 140 10.44 7.83 -9.83
C ILE A 140 11.55 8.80 -9.47
N SER A 141 11.39 10.08 -9.80
CA SER A 141 12.40 11.08 -9.46
C SER A 141 12.68 11.07 -7.95
N GLU A 142 13.93 11.25 -7.54
CA GLU A 142 14.30 11.23 -6.11
C GLU A 142 13.51 12.28 -5.30
N SER A 143 13.16 13.40 -5.94
CA SER A 143 12.32 14.47 -5.37
C SER A 143 10.86 14.09 -5.14
N THR A 144 10.38 13.00 -5.76
CA THR A 144 9.04 12.42 -5.58
C THR A 144 9.06 11.16 -4.70
N SER A 145 10.19 10.80 -4.08
CA SER A 145 10.23 9.72 -3.09
C SER A 145 9.54 10.16 -1.79
N ASP A 146 8.23 9.93 -1.72
CA ASP A 146 7.41 10.38 -0.60
C ASP A 146 7.57 9.49 0.65
N THR A 147 7.51 10.14 1.81
CA THR A 147 7.20 9.49 3.09
C THR A 147 5.71 9.22 3.15
N LEU A 148 5.34 7.96 3.41
CA LEU A 148 3.95 7.56 3.61
C LEU A 148 3.45 8.01 4.99
N ASP A 149 2.15 8.25 5.13
CA ASP A 149 1.55 8.55 6.44
C ASP A 149 1.68 7.32 7.35
N PRO A 150 2.48 7.38 8.44
CA PRO A 150 2.67 6.24 9.33
C PRO A 150 1.38 5.77 10.03
N LYS A 151 0.31 6.58 10.02
CA LYS A 151 -0.99 6.19 10.56
C LYS A 151 -1.85 5.41 9.56
N SER A 152 -1.46 5.38 8.28
CA SER A 152 -2.21 4.67 7.27
C SER A 152 -2.06 3.16 7.41
N THR A 153 -3.16 2.44 7.26
CA THR A 153 -3.15 0.96 7.13
C THR A 153 -2.27 0.46 5.99
N GLY A 154 -2.05 1.30 4.98
CA GLY A 154 -1.16 1.04 3.83
C GLY A 154 0.32 0.93 4.18
N THR A 155 0.76 1.43 5.34
CA THR A 155 2.16 1.32 5.79
C THR A 155 2.44 0.02 6.54
N CYS A 156 1.42 -0.80 6.84
CA CYS A 156 1.61 -2.07 7.50
C CYS A 156 1.33 -3.27 6.58
N LEU A 157 2.34 -3.64 5.78
CA LEU A 157 2.20 -4.71 4.78
C LEU A 157 2.44 -6.08 5.40
N LYS A 158 1.54 -7.05 5.19
CA LYS A 158 1.66 -8.41 5.74
C LYS A 158 2.96 -9.13 5.33
N GLN A 159 3.51 -8.78 4.17
CA GLN A 159 4.77 -9.32 3.67
C GLN A 159 5.53 -8.21 2.90
N PRO A 160 6.86 -8.19 2.90
CA PRO A 160 7.62 -7.27 2.06
C PRO A 160 7.48 -7.69 0.59
N HIS A 161 6.95 -6.82 -0.28
CA HIS A 161 6.76 -7.12 -1.71
C HIS A 161 7.13 -5.95 -2.61
N ALA A 162 8.04 -6.22 -3.55
CA ALA A 162 8.41 -5.30 -4.62
C ALA A 162 7.22 -5.01 -5.54
N PRO A 163 6.94 -3.74 -5.86
CA PRO A 163 5.92 -3.45 -6.85
C PRO A 163 6.36 -3.87 -8.25
N ILE A 164 5.38 -4.33 -9.02
CA ILE A 164 5.51 -4.71 -10.41
C ILE A 164 5.47 -3.44 -11.24
N HIS A 165 6.50 -3.21 -12.03
CA HIS A 165 6.55 -2.10 -12.96
C HIS A 165 6.00 -2.54 -14.32
N CYS A 166 5.00 -1.80 -14.82
CA CYS A 166 4.46 -1.95 -16.15
C CYS A 166 4.71 -0.65 -16.92
N GLN A 167 5.49 -0.74 -18.00
CA GLN A 167 5.61 0.35 -18.94
C GLN A 167 4.40 0.30 -19.87
N LEU A 168 3.58 1.35 -19.87
CA LEU A 168 2.49 1.45 -20.83
C LEU A 168 3.12 1.55 -22.23
N ASN A 169 2.83 0.56 -23.09
CA ASN A 169 3.35 0.31 -24.45
C ASN A 169 4.54 -0.67 -24.61
N GLU A 170 5.15 -1.19 -23.55
CA GLU A 170 6.21 -2.22 -23.62
C GLU A 170 6.14 -3.24 -22.45
N ARG A 171 7.06 -4.22 -22.41
CA ARG A 171 7.03 -5.35 -21.46
C ARG A 171 7.01 -4.89 -19.99
N THR A 172 6.36 -5.70 -19.14
CA THR A 172 6.47 -5.60 -17.67
C THR A 172 7.89 -5.88 -17.21
N SER A 173 8.44 -5.03 -16.34
CA SER A 173 9.77 -5.22 -15.73
C SER A 173 9.71 -5.11 -14.20
N TRP A 174 10.78 -5.54 -13.54
CA TRP A 174 10.86 -5.68 -12.09
C TRP A 174 11.55 -4.45 -11.49
N ALA A 175 10.86 -3.70 -10.64
CA ALA A 175 11.47 -2.65 -9.82
C ALA A 175 11.66 -3.21 -8.41
N SER A 176 12.88 -3.63 -8.07
CA SER A 176 13.16 -4.22 -6.76
C SER A 176 14.18 -3.41 -5.99
N GLU A 177 13.74 -2.73 -4.94
CA GLU A 177 14.53 -2.59 -3.71
C GLU A 177 13.59 -2.66 -2.50
N PHE A 178 13.68 -3.76 -1.75
CA PHE A 178 13.16 -3.83 -0.38
C PHE A 178 14.35 -3.82 0.57
N ILE A 179 14.40 -2.79 1.41
CA ILE A 179 15.40 -2.69 2.47
C ILE A 179 15.02 -3.68 3.57
N ASN A 180 15.74 -4.80 3.64
CA ASN A 180 15.67 -5.75 4.75
C ASN A 180 15.97 -5.05 6.09
N GLY A 181 15.24 -5.42 7.15
CA GLY A 181 15.51 -4.97 8.53
C GLY A 181 14.59 -3.87 9.09
N LYS A 182 13.48 -3.53 8.43
CA LYS A 182 12.53 -2.52 8.95
C LYS A 182 11.74 -3.01 10.18
N PRO A 183 11.26 -2.08 11.04
CA PRO A 183 10.43 -2.42 12.19
C PRO A 183 9.16 -3.16 11.82
N ARG A 184 8.66 -3.97 12.76
CA ARG A 184 7.36 -4.62 12.62
C ARG A 184 6.24 -3.61 12.88
N CYS A 185 5.09 -3.91 12.33
CA CYS A 185 3.78 -3.48 12.76
C CYS A 185 2.95 -4.77 12.82
#